data_AF-A0A0Q0MQN9-F1
#
_entry.id   AF-A0A0Q0MQN9-F1
#
_cell.length_a   1.000
_cell.length_b   1.000
_cell.length_c   1.000
_cell.angle_alpha   90.00
_cell.angle_beta   90.00
_cell.angle_gamma   90.00
#
_symmetry.space_group_name_H-M   'P 1'
#
loop_
_entity.id
_entity.type
_entity.pdbx_description
1 polymer ?
#
loop_
_entity_poly.entity_id
_entity_poly.type
_entity_poly.pdbx_seq_one_letter_code
_entity_poly.pdbx_strand_id
1 'polypeptide(L)'
;MKWILKVFKAITALTRKMKSMSENDVIRNLLGLDHGKEDPVDESLKPLLDGWSVKNVLFPLQTQFRAQYKGQIHYGIVSKQGLVVDGESFKSPSQAATKITKNSVNGWIFWECKFPGTTQWVSISSLRRE
;
A
#
# COMPACT_ATOMS: atom_id res chain seq x y z
N MET A 1 39.82 7.30 1.02
CA MET A 1 38.82 7.60 2.08
C MET A 1 38.79 9.06 2.60
N LYS A 2 39.69 9.99 2.22
CA LYS A 2 39.66 11.38 2.75
C LYS A 2 38.60 12.31 2.10
N TRP A 3 38.01 11.92 0.97
CA TRP A 3 37.10 12.77 0.20
C TRP A 3 35.66 12.77 0.75
N ILE A 4 35.14 11.58 1.08
CA ILE A 4 33.80 11.40 1.70
C ILE A 4 33.66 12.21 3.00
N LEU A 5 34.70 12.24 3.83
CA LEU A 5 34.66 12.97 5.10
C LEU A 5 34.61 14.49 4.92
N LYS A 6 35.22 15.01 3.84
CA LYS A 6 35.16 16.44 3.49
C LYS A 6 33.78 16.82 2.96
N VAL A 7 33.20 15.96 2.12
CA VAL A 7 31.85 16.15 1.57
C VAL A 7 30.80 16.13 2.68
N PHE A 8 30.87 15.15 3.58
CA PHE A 8 29.95 15.06 4.72
C PHE A 8 30.02 16.30 5.62
N LYS A 9 31.24 16.74 5.99
CA LYS A 9 31.42 17.97 6.80
C LYS A 9 30.86 19.23 6.12
N ALA A 10 30.98 19.34 4.80
CA ALA A 10 30.43 20.47 4.06
C ALA A 10 28.89 20.45 4.09
N ILE A 11 28.27 19.28 3.93
CA ILE A 11 26.81 19.12 4.00
C ILE A 11 26.30 19.45 5.40
N THR A 12 26.89 18.88 6.46
CA THR A 12 26.47 19.14 7.84
C THR A 12 26.61 20.63 8.23
N ALA A 13 27.63 21.33 7.71
CA ALA A 13 27.79 22.77 7.94
C ALA A 13 26.69 23.60 7.28
N LEU A 14 26.24 23.20 6.08
CA LEU A 14 25.13 23.84 5.37
C LEU A 14 23.80 23.57 6.07
N THR A 15 23.56 22.33 6.49
CA THR A 15 22.37 21.94 7.27
C THR A 15 22.26 22.71 8.57
N ARG A 16 23.37 22.96 9.26
CA ARG A 16 23.39 23.75 10.51
C ARG A 16 23.00 25.22 10.31
N LYS A 17 23.24 25.77 9.12
CA LYS A 17 22.86 27.14 8.74
C LYS A 17 21.36 27.25 8.42
N MET A 18 20.73 26.16 7.96
CA MET A 18 19.30 26.05 7.68
C MET A 18 18.66 25.06 8.67
N LYS A 19 18.38 25.54 9.89
CA LYS A 19 18.01 24.77 11.11
C LYS A 19 16.81 23.81 11.01
N SER A 20 16.18 23.63 9.85
CA SER A 20 14.97 22.80 9.68
C SER A 20 15.03 21.81 8.52
N MET A 21 16.18 21.60 7.86
CA MET A 21 16.28 20.66 6.74
C MET A 21 17.05 19.40 7.14
N SER A 22 16.65 18.25 6.61
CA SER A 22 17.43 17.00 6.70
C SER A 22 18.63 17.08 5.76
N GLU A 23 19.72 16.38 6.08
CA GLU A 23 20.93 16.34 5.24
C GLU A 23 20.62 15.90 3.80
N ASN A 24 19.63 15.02 3.65
CA ASN A 24 19.18 14.51 2.36
C ASN A 24 18.47 15.61 1.52
N ASP A 25 17.82 16.58 2.16
CA ASP A 25 17.15 17.70 1.48
C ASP A 25 18.14 18.78 1.04
N VAL A 26 19.22 18.96 1.80
CA VAL A 26 20.33 19.83 1.42
C VAL A 26 21.05 19.28 0.19
N ILE A 27 21.27 17.96 0.13
CA ILE A 27 21.88 17.30 -1.03
C ILE A 27 21.00 17.49 -2.28
N ARG A 28 19.69 17.29 -2.16
CA ARG A 28 18.75 17.45 -3.28
C ARG A 28 18.70 18.88 -3.79
N ASN A 29 18.64 19.85 -2.88
CA ASN A 29 18.65 21.27 -3.23
C ASN A 29 19.96 21.67 -3.96
N LEU A 30 21.11 21.19 -3.48
CA LEU A 30 22.41 21.47 -4.09
C LEU A 30 22.55 20.86 -5.51
N LEU A 31 21.91 19.71 -5.75
CA LEU A 31 21.89 19.05 -7.05
C LEU A 31 20.85 19.65 -8.02
N GLY A 32 20.12 20.70 -7.63
CA GLY A 32 19.04 21.26 -8.44
C GLY A 32 17.91 20.27 -8.69
N LEU A 33 17.82 19.23 -7.85
CA LEU A 33 16.67 18.35 -7.79
C LEU A 33 15.60 19.13 -7.05
N ASP A 34 14.92 20.00 -7.79
CA ASP A 34 13.76 20.76 -7.36
C ASP A 34 12.88 19.85 -6.50
N HIS A 35 12.66 20.24 -5.25
CA HIS A 35 11.53 19.72 -4.50
C HIS A 35 10.31 20.34 -5.18
N GLY A 36 9.88 19.72 -6.28
CA GLY A 36 8.73 20.09 -7.06
C GLY A 36 7.48 19.86 -6.24
N LYS A 37 7.32 20.68 -5.19
CA LYS A 37 6.29 20.58 -4.16
C LYS A 37 6.34 19.22 -3.45
N GLU A 38 5.79 19.19 -2.26
CA GLU A 38 5.01 18.01 -1.92
C GLU A 38 4.01 17.92 -3.07
N ASP A 39 4.17 16.96 -4.00
CA ASP A 39 3.08 16.65 -4.93
C ASP A 39 1.82 16.65 -4.06
N PRO A 40 0.79 17.47 -4.36
CA PRO A 40 -0.48 17.34 -3.65
C PRO A 40 -0.81 15.88 -3.85
N VAL A 41 -0.70 15.08 -2.77
CA VAL A 41 -0.90 13.64 -2.80
C VAL A 41 -2.10 13.43 -3.69
N ASP A 42 -1.82 12.92 -4.89
CA ASP A 42 -2.77 12.95 -6.01
C ASP A 42 -4.10 12.52 -5.39
N GLU A 43 -5.15 13.31 -5.57
CA GLU A 43 -6.43 13.01 -4.92
C GLU A 43 -6.93 11.60 -5.35
N SER A 44 -6.39 11.08 -6.45
CA SER A 44 -6.51 9.70 -6.93
C SER A 44 -5.66 8.65 -6.18
N LEU A 45 -4.65 9.05 -5.39
CA LEU A 45 -3.81 8.22 -4.50
C LEU A 45 -4.28 8.23 -3.04
N LYS A 46 -5.19 9.11 -2.63
CA LYS A 46 -5.83 9.05 -1.28
C LYS A 46 -6.43 7.68 -0.96
N PRO A 47 -7.08 6.96 -1.91
CA PRO A 47 -7.54 5.60 -1.68
C PRO A 47 -6.39 4.61 -1.46
N LEU A 48 -5.20 4.89 -2.01
CA LEU A 48 -4.01 4.06 -1.80
C LEU A 48 -3.36 4.31 -0.42
N LEU A 49 -3.41 5.54 0.10
CA LEU A 49 -2.83 5.85 1.42
C LEU A 49 -3.71 5.40 2.59
N ASP A 50 -5.03 5.39 2.40
CA ASP A 50 -6.03 4.87 3.36
C ASP A 50 -6.43 3.41 3.06
N GLY A 51 -5.76 2.78 2.09
CA GLY A 51 -6.03 1.42 1.63
C GLY A 51 -5.57 0.35 2.61
N TRP A 52 -6.23 -0.80 2.58
CA TRP A 52 -5.81 -1.96 3.36
C TRP A 52 -4.61 -2.62 2.67
N SER A 53 -3.45 -2.54 3.32
CA SER A 53 -2.22 -3.19 2.86
C SER A 53 -2.00 -4.53 3.57
N VAL A 54 -1.86 -5.60 2.79
CA VAL A 54 -1.54 -6.94 3.29
C VAL A 54 -0.40 -7.54 2.50
N LYS A 55 0.65 -7.99 3.19
CA LYS A 55 1.82 -8.67 2.60
C LYS A 55 2.33 -7.98 1.32
N ASN A 56 2.59 -6.67 1.39
CA ASN A 56 3.08 -5.82 0.29
C ASN A 56 2.12 -5.62 -0.89
N VAL A 57 0.86 -6.07 -0.78
CA VAL A 57 -0.18 -5.75 -1.75
C VAL A 57 -1.12 -4.73 -1.12
N LEU A 58 -1.29 -3.60 -1.80
CA LEU A 58 -2.13 -2.51 -1.33
C LEU A 58 -3.48 -2.53 -2.05
N PHE A 59 -4.56 -2.62 -1.28
CA PHE A 59 -5.91 -2.59 -1.80
C PHE A 59 -6.57 -1.26 -1.42
N PRO A 60 -7.01 -0.44 -2.38
CA PRO A 60 -7.67 0.80 -2.07
C PRO A 60 -9.02 0.57 -1.39
N LEU A 61 -9.47 1.59 -0.66
CA LEU A 61 -10.80 1.57 -0.05
C LEU A 61 -11.91 1.33 -1.08
N GLN A 62 -12.99 0.67 -0.66
CA GLN A 62 -14.13 0.30 -1.50
C GLN A 62 -13.81 -0.74 -2.59
N THR A 63 -12.60 -1.32 -2.60
CA THR A 63 -12.31 -2.49 -3.44
C THR A 63 -13.28 -3.61 -3.07
N GLN A 64 -13.98 -4.13 -4.07
CA GLN A 64 -14.90 -5.24 -3.89
C GLN A 64 -14.12 -6.54 -4.00
N PHE A 65 -14.40 -7.46 -3.11
CA PHE A 65 -13.85 -8.80 -3.12
C PHE A 65 -14.99 -9.77 -3.37
N ARG A 66 -14.71 -10.84 -4.12
CA ARG A 66 -15.63 -11.96 -4.24
C ARG A 66 -14.86 -13.27 -4.14
N ALA A 67 -15.52 -14.28 -3.63
CA ALA A 67 -15.05 -15.65 -3.67
C ALA A 67 -16.22 -16.58 -3.95
N GLN A 68 -16.02 -17.56 -4.81
CA GLN A 68 -17.00 -18.61 -5.04
C GLN A 68 -16.61 -19.85 -4.25
N TYR A 69 -17.48 -20.30 -3.35
CA TYR A 69 -17.26 -21.48 -2.53
C TYR A 69 -18.53 -22.32 -2.42
N LYS A 70 -18.43 -23.61 -2.76
CA LYS A 70 -19.56 -24.56 -2.75
C LYS A 70 -20.81 -24.05 -3.48
N GLY A 71 -20.62 -23.33 -4.59
CA GLY A 71 -21.71 -22.75 -5.40
C GLY A 71 -22.32 -21.46 -4.82
N GLN A 72 -21.87 -20.98 -3.67
CA GLN A 72 -22.25 -19.69 -3.10
C GLN A 72 -21.17 -18.64 -3.42
N ILE A 73 -21.60 -17.42 -3.74
CA ILE A 73 -20.70 -16.29 -3.96
C ILE A 73 -20.72 -15.47 -2.68
N HIS A 74 -19.55 -15.37 -2.04
CA HIS A 74 -19.33 -14.51 -0.90
C HIS A 74 -18.74 -13.19 -1.36
N TYR A 75 -19.28 -12.09 -0.87
CA TYR A 75 -18.82 -10.75 -1.19
C TYR A 75 -18.11 -10.12 0.01
N GLY A 76 -17.06 -9.37 -0.27
CA GLY A 76 -16.33 -8.58 0.70
C GLY A 76 -16.08 -7.18 0.20
N ILE A 77 -15.88 -6.24 1.12
CA ILE A 77 -15.53 -4.85 0.79
C ILE A 77 -14.34 -4.44 1.64
N VAL A 78 -13.34 -3.82 1.02
CA VAL A 78 -12.21 -3.23 1.73
C VAL A 78 -12.64 -1.93 2.42
N SER A 79 -12.44 -1.90 3.73
CA SER A 79 -12.64 -0.75 4.61
C SER A 79 -11.31 -0.37 5.28
N LYS A 80 -11.26 0.78 5.97
CA LYS A 80 -10.06 1.27 6.66
C LYS A 80 -9.50 0.28 7.69
N GLN A 81 -10.38 -0.54 8.29
CA GLN A 81 -10.01 -1.53 9.31
C GLN A 81 -9.57 -2.88 8.72
N GLY A 82 -9.82 -3.12 7.42
CA GLY A 82 -9.52 -4.38 6.74
C GLY A 82 -10.59 -4.81 5.75
N LEU A 83 -10.54 -6.08 5.38
CA LEU A 83 -11.52 -6.69 4.49
C LEU A 83 -12.77 -7.11 5.28
N VAL A 84 -13.90 -6.47 5.00
CA VAL A 84 -15.19 -6.82 5.62
C VAL A 84 -15.89 -7.86 4.77
N VAL A 85 -16.18 -9.03 5.32
CA VAL A 85 -16.88 -10.14 4.67
C VAL A 85 -18.01 -10.60 5.58
N ASP A 86 -19.22 -10.70 5.05
CA ASP A 86 -20.41 -11.13 5.82
C ASP A 86 -20.61 -10.35 7.14
N GLY A 87 -20.20 -9.07 7.17
CA GLY A 87 -20.30 -8.19 8.34
C GLY A 87 -19.12 -8.25 9.33
N GLU A 88 -18.14 -9.13 9.13
CA GLU A 88 -16.94 -9.22 9.96
C GLU A 88 -15.71 -8.62 9.26
N SER A 89 -14.95 -7.79 9.98
CA SER A 89 -13.71 -7.17 9.47
C SER A 89 -12.49 -8.05 9.74
N PHE A 90 -11.74 -8.39 8.68
CA PHE A 90 -10.54 -9.22 8.75
C PHE A 90 -9.28 -8.45 8.39
N LYS A 91 -8.21 -8.70 9.16
CA LYS A 91 -6.88 -8.11 8.92
C LYS A 91 -6.05 -8.87 7.88
N SER A 92 -6.50 -10.07 7.48
CA SER A 92 -5.83 -10.88 6.45
C SER A 92 -6.83 -11.62 5.55
N PRO A 93 -6.57 -11.76 4.23
CA PRO A 93 -7.44 -12.47 3.29
C PRO A 93 -7.54 -13.96 3.61
N SER A 94 -6.47 -14.57 4.16
CA SER A 94 -6.51 -15.95 4.67
C SER A 94 -7.50 -16.12 5.82
N GLN A 95 -7.62 -15.15 6.74
CA GLN A 95 -8.60 -15.24 7.84
C GLN A 95 -10.03 -15.19 7.30
N ALA A 96 -10.29 -14.27 6.37
CA ALA A 96 -11.59 -14.16 5.72
C ALA A 96 -11.96 -15.45 4.97
N ALA A 97 -11.01 -16.07 4.26
CA ALA A 97 -11.23 -17.31 3.55
C ALA A 97 -11.47 -18.50 4.50
N THR A 98 -10.71 -18.59 5.59
CA THR A 98 -10.91 -19.61 6.63
C THR A 98 -12.28 -19.47 7.30
N LYS A 99 -12.78 -18.24 7.50
CA LYS A 99 -14.12 -18.01 8.06
C LYS A 99 -15.21 -18.61 7.18
N ILE A 100 -15.15 -18.36 5.86
CA ILE A 100 -16.12 -18.90 4.89
C ILE A 100 -16.00 -20.41 4.77
N THR A 101 -14.78 -20.90 4.57
CA THR A 101 -14.56 -22.31 4.24
C THR A 101 -14.58 -23.22 5.46
N LYS A 102 -14.46 -22.65 6.67
CA LYS A 102 -14.23 -23.31 7.96
C LYS A 102 -13.00 -24.24 7.97
N ASN A 103 -12.10 -24.05 7.01
CA ASN A 103 -10.88 -24.83 6.83
C ASN A 103 -9.70 -23.91 6.56
N SER A 104 -8.48 -24.38 6.83
CA SER A 104 -7.27 -23.64 6.46
C SER A 104 -7.12 -23.64 4.93
N VAL A 105 -7.43 -22.51 4.29
CA VAL A 105 -7.35 -22.36 2.84
C VAL A 105 -6.42 -21.21 2.47
N ASN A 106 -5.84 -21.31 1.28
CA ASN A 106 -5.01 -20.24 0.76
C ASN A 106 -5.90 -19.06 0.31
N GLY A 107 -6.05 -18.08 1.19
CA GLY A 107 -6.81 -16.86 0.91
C GLY A 107 -6.38 -16.12 -0.36
N TRP A 108 -5.14 -16.27 -0.83
CA TRP A 108 -4.65 -15.55 -2.01
C TRP A 108 -5.25 -16.04 -3.33
N ILE A 109 -5.49 -17.34 -3.44
CA ILE A 109 -6.11 -17.93 -4.64
C ILE A 109 -7.64 -17.95 -4.53
N PHE A 110 -8.16 -17.86 -3.29
CA PHE A 110 -9.58 -17.95 -3.01
C PHE A 110 -10.33 -16.67 -3.36
N TRP A 111 -9.65 -15.53 -3.23
CA TRP A 111 -10.26 -14.21 -3.41
C TRP A 111 -9.93 -13.60 -4.77
N GLU A 112 -10.95 -13.06 -5.41
CA GLU A 112 -10.83 -12.10 -6.50
C GLU A 112 -11.14 -10.71 -5.97
N CYS A 113 -10.39 -9.70 -6.41
CA CYS A 113 -10.67 -8.31 -6.13
C CYS A 113 -11.05 -7.55 -7.40
N LYS A 114 -11.89 -6.53 -7.23
CA LYS A 114 -12.27 -5.57 -8.25
C LYS A 114 -11.97 -4.18 -7.70
N PHE A 115 -11.01 -3.52 -8.34
CA PHE A 115 -10.59 -2.18 -7.95
C PHE A 115 -11.68 -1.17 -8.29
N PRO A 116 -11.80 -0.08 -7.50
CA PRO A 116 -12.69 1.03 -7.84
C PRO A 116 -12.24 1.65 -9.17
N GLY A 117 -13.11 1.61 -10.19
CA GLY A 117 -12.82 2.11 -11.53
C GLY A 117 -12.56 1.04 -12.60
N THR A 118 -12.33 -0.22 -12.22
CA THR A 118 -12.25 -1.33 -13.18
C THR A 118 -13.48 -2.24 -13.12
N THR A 119 -13.87 -2.77 -14.27
CA THR A 119 -15.00 -3.71 -14.39
C THR A 119 -14.56 -5.16 -14.25
N GLN A 120 -13.26 -5.42 -14.36
CA GLN A 120 -12.69 -6.77 -14.33
C GLN A 120 -12.37 -7.21 -12.91
N TRP A 121 -12.69 -8.46 -12.63
CA TRP A 121 -12.25 -9.14 -11.42
C TRP A 121 -10.87 -9.74 -11.66
N VAL A 122 -9.95 -9.50 -10.74
CA VAL A 122 -8.56 -9.97 -10.81
C VAL A 122 -8.28 -10.81 -9.57
N SER A 123 -7.70 -11.98 -9.75
CA SER A 123 -7.27 -12.83 -8.63
C SER A 123 -6.19 -12.12 -7.81
N ILE A 124 -6.33 -12.07 -6.49
CA ILE A 124 -5.35 -11.37 -5.65
C ILE A 124 -3.98 -12.05 -5.63
N SER A 125 -3.93 -13.34 -5.98
CA SER A 125 -2.69 -14.08 -6.19
C SER A 125 -1.81 -13.45 -7.27
N SER A 126 -2.41 -12.97 -8.37
CA SER A 126 -1.69 -12.35 -9.50
C SER A 126 -1.08 -11.00 -9.16
N LEU A 127 -1.55 -10.34 -8.09
CA LEU A 127 -1.02 -9.06 -7.64
C LEU A 127 0.28 -9.20 -6.86
N ARG A 128 0.57 -10.40 -6.32
CA ARG A 128 1.80 -10.68 -5.61
C ARG A 128 2.89 -11.01 -6.63
N ARG A 129 3.71 -10.02 -6.98
CA ARG A 129 4.96 -10.25 -7.71
C ARG A 129 5.97 -10.91 -6.76
N GLU A 130 6.57 -12.03 -7.20
CA GLU A 130 7.74 -12.65 -6.57
C GLU A 130 8.97 -11.76 -6.65
#